data_AF-A0A2H9NRS4-F1
#
_entry.id   AF-A0A2H9NRS4-F1
#
_cell.length_a   1.000
_cell.length_b   1.000
_cell.length_c   1.000
_cell.angle_alpha   90.00
_cell.angle_beta   90.00
_cell.angle_gamma   90.00
#
_symmetry.space_group_name_H-M   'P 1'
#
loop_
_entity.id
_entity.type
_entity.pdbx_description
1 polymer ?
#
loop_
_entity_poly.entity_id
_entity_poly.type
_entity_poly.pdbx_seq_one_letter_code
_entity_poly.pdbx_strand_id
1 'polypeptide(L)' 'MKKIFDVFKLQSENKVERLEGFCILSIFAGAGILSLGIGLSILNPKGISAILAMLGSVLAFLSTLALIIVWLIKEWKSE' A
#
# COMPACT_ATOMS: atom_id res chain seq x y z
N MET A 1 7.03 -18.62 1.65
CA MET A 1 6.07 -17.89 2.51
C MET A 1 6.68 -17.30 3.79
N LYS A 2 7.78 -17.83 4.37
CA LYS A 2 8.42 -17.24 5.56
C LYS A 2 8.92 -15.79 5.38
N LYS A 3 9.37 -15.39 4.19
CA LYS A 3 9.82 -14.00 3.92
C LYS A 3 8.72 -12.93 4.01
N ILE A 4 7.47 -13.28 3.69
CA ILE A 4 6.33 -12.35 3.79
C ILE A 4 5.97 -12.11 5.26
N PHE A 5 6.16 -13.13 6.10
CA PHE A 5 5.94 -13.03 7.55
C PHE A 5 7.06 -12.30 8.29
N ASP A 6 8.27 -12.24 7.74
CA ASP A 6 9.40 -11.51 8.33
C ASP A 6 9.18 -9.98 8.26
N VAL A 7 8.56 -9.49 7.17
CA VAL A 7 8.04 -8.11 7.04
C VAL A 7 6.93 -7.81 8.05
N PHE A 8 6.20 -8.83 8.49
CA PHE A 8 5.13 -8.72 9.48
C PHE A 8 5.63 -8.62 10.93
N LYS A 9 6.94 -8.59 11.15
CA LYS A 9 7.53 -8.30 12.45
C LYS A 9 7.35 -6.81 12.77
N LEU A 10 6.12 -6.45 13.14
CA LEU A 10 5.64 -5.18 13.72
C LEU A 10 6.29 -4.85 15.08
N GLN A 11 7.50 -5.36 15.32
CA GLN A 11 8.26 -5.27 16.55
C GLN A 11 9.73 -4.99 16.22
N SER A 12 9.98 -3.95 15.41
CA SER A 12 11.31 -3.38 15.26
C SER A 12 11.42 -2.08 16.05
N GLU A 13 12.59 -1.89 16.67
CA GLU A 13 12.93 -0.78 17.57
C GLU A 13 13.07 0.57 16.83
N ASN A 14 13.17 0.53 15.49
CA ASN A 14 13.41 1.68 14.62
C ASN A 14 12.13 2.23 13.95
N LYS A 15 11.93 3.55 14.07
CA LYS A 15 10.78 4.26 13.48
C LYS A 15 10.66 4.11 11.95
N VAL A 16 11.77 3.94 11.24
CA VAL A 16 11.80 3.86 9.76
C VAL A 16 11.23 2.53 9.26
N GLU A 17 11.62 1.41 9.87
CA GLU A 17 11.11 0.08 9.49
C GLU A 17 9.61 -0.06 9.77
N ARG A 18 9.12 0.62 10.83
CA ARG A 18 7.69 0.67 11.14
C ARG A 18 6.88 1.45 10.10
N LEU A 19 7.47 2.49 9.48
CA LEU A 19 6.86 3.23 8.38
C LEU A 19 6.84 2.43 7.08
N GLU A 20 7.89 1.65 6.80
CA GLU A 20 7.92 0.73 5.65
C GLU A 20 6.77 -0.29 5.74
N GLY A 21 6.63 -0.95 6.90
CA GLY A 21 5.55 -1.92 7.12
C GLY A 21 4.15 -1.30 6.97
N PHE A 22 3.95 -0.08 7.48
CA PHE A 22 2.68 0.64 7.31
C PHE A 22 2.39 0.98 5.84
N CYS A 23 3.40 1.40 5.08
CA CYS A 23 3.25 1.68 3.66
C CYS A 23 2.89 0.41 2.87
N ILE A 24 3.53 -0.73 3.17
CA ILE A 24 3.23 -2.02 2.52
C ILE A 24 1.80 -2.47 2.83
N LEU A 25 1.35 -2.34 4.08
CA LEU A 25 -0.03 -2.64 4.47
C LEU A 25 -1.04 -1.74 3.75
N SER A 26 -0.70 -0.47 3.58
CA SER A 26 -1.54 0.52 2.89
C SER A 26 -1.62 0.22 1.38
N ILE A 27 -0.53 -0.25 0.76
CA ILE A 27 -0.53 -0.77 -0.62
C ILE A 27 -1.46 -1.97 -0.74
N PHE A 28 -1.36 -2.93 0.19
CA PHE A 28 -2.21 -4.13 0.19
C PHE A 28 -3.70 -3.77 0.35
N ALA A 29 -4.01 -2.85 1.26
CA ALA A 29 -5.38 -2.35 1.46
C ALA A 29 -5.89 -1.62 0.21
N GLY A 30 -5.08 -0.74 -0.38
CA GLY A 30 -5.41 -0.03 -1.62
C GLY A 30 -5.63 -0.97 -2.81
N ALA A 31 -4.78 -1.98 -2.97
CA ALA A 31 -4.92 -3.01 -4.00
C ALA A 31 -6.19 -3.87 -3.80
N GLY A 32 -6.53 -4.18 -2.55
CA GLY A 32 -7.79 -4.85 -2.20
C GLY A 32 -9.01 -4.02 -2.59
N ILE A 33 -9.04 -2.74 -2.22
CA ILE A 33 -10.13 -1.81 -2.56
C ILE A 33 -10.23 -1.61 -4.07
N LEU A 34 -9.08 -1.47 -4.77
CA LEU A 34 -9.02 -1.39 -6.22
C LEU A 34 -9.64 -2.63 -6.87
N SER A 35 -9.23 -3.82 -6.44
CA SER A 35 -9.72 -5.09 -6.97
C SER A 35 -11.23 -5.23 -6.77
N LEU A 36 -11.74 -4.87 -5.59
CA LEU A 36 -13.18 -4.84 -5.31
C LEU A 36 -13.90 -3.81 -6.18
N GLY A 37 -13.36 -2.60 -6.34
CA GLY A 37 -13.94 -1.55 -7.18
C GLY A 37 -14.03 -1.95 -8.65
N ILE A 38 -12.99 -2.59 -9.19
CA ILE A 38 -12.98 -3.12 -10.56
C ILE A 38 -14.00 -4.26 -10.69
N GLY A 39 -14.04 -5.20 -9.75
CA GLY A 39 -15.00 -6.29 -9.73
C GLY A 39 -16.45 -5.80 -9.70
N LEU A 40 -16.74 -4.77 -8.90
CA LEU A 40 -18.05 -4.14 -8.82
C LEU A 40 -18.41 -3.34 -10.09
N SER A 41 -17.41 -2.80 -10.79
CA SER A 41 -17.59 -2.06 -12.05
C SER A 41 -18.06 -2.95 -13.20
N ILE A 42 -17.75 -4.25 -13.16
CA ILE A 42 -18.25 -5.22 -14.14
C ILE A 42 -19.77 -5.37 -14.03
N LEU A 43 -20.32 -5.32 -12.82
CA LEU A 43 -21.76 -5.44 -12.55
C LEU A 43 -22.51 -4.11 -12.71
N ASN A 44 -21.87 -3.00 -12.33
CA ASN A 44 -22.44 -1.67 -12.47
C ASN A 44 -21.35 -0.65 -12.84
N PRO A 45 -21.17 -0.34 -14.13
CA PRO A 45 -20.08 0.50 -14.62
C PRO A 45 -20.27 2.00 -14.33
N LYS A 46 -21.41 2.41 -13.77
CA LYS A 46 -21.72 3.80 -13.44
C LYS A 46 -21.91 3.99 -11.94
N GLY A 47 -21.37 5.08 -11.41
CA GLY A 47 -21.56 5.49 -10.01
C GLY A 47 -20.45 5.01 -9.08
N ILE A 48 -20.85 4.40 -7.96
CA ILE A 48 -19.99 4.16 -6.79
C ILE A 48 -18.83 3.20 -7.09
N SER A 49 -19.01 2.21 -7.97
CA SER A 49 -17.96 1.25 -8.35
C SER A 49 -16.74 1.92 -9.01
N ALA A 50 -16.99 2.89 -9.90
CA ALA A 50 -15.93 3.65 -10.56
C ALA A 50 -15.18 4.54 -9.54
N ILE A 51 -15.91 5.18 -8.64
CA ILE A 51 -15.33 6.00 -7.56
C ILE A 51 -14.49 5.12 -6.62
N LEU A 52 -14.97 3.93 -6.28
CA LEU A 52 -14.28 3.01 -5.40
C LEU A 52 -12.98 2.48 -6.03
N ALA A 53 -13.00 2.16 -7.33
CA ALA A 53 -11.81 1.78 -8.08
C ALA A 53 -10.80 2.95 -8.18
N MET A 54 -11.27 4.17 -8.44
CA MET A 54 -10.42 5.37 -8.47
C MET A 54 -9.79 5.66 -7.10
N LEU A 55 -10.54 5.51 -6.01
CA LEU A 55 -10.00 5.69 -4.66
C LEU A 55 -8.98 4.61 -4.31
N GLY A 56 -9.26 3.35 -4.67
CA GLY A 56 -8.32 2.25 -4.48
C GLY A 56 -6.99 2.47 -5.22
N SER A 57 -7.05 2.95 -6.47
CA SER A 57 -5.84 3.23 -7.26
C SER A 57 -5.02 4.37 -6.69
N VAL A 58 -5.66 5.47 -6.27
CA VAL A 58 -4.98 6.62 -5.66
C VAL A 58 -4.33 6.21 -4.33
N LEU A 59 -5.02 5.43 -3.49
CA LEU A 59 -4.47 4.97 -2.22
C LEU A 59 -3.25 4.06 -2.41
N ALA A 60 -3.31 3.11 -3.35
CA ALA A 60 -2.19 2.23 -3.67
C ALA A 60 -1.01 3.02 -4.27
N PHE A 61 -1.30 4.00 -5.13
CA PHE A 61 -0.28 4.85 -5.74
C PHE A 61 0.44 5.74 -4.72
N LEU A 62 -0.32 6.45 -3.86
CA LEU A 62 0.25 7.27 -2.79
C LEU A 62 1.08 6.45 -1.80
N SER A 63 0.61 5.25 -1.44
CA SER A 63 1.35 4.36 -0.55
C SER A 63 2.65 3.87 -1.18
N THR A 64 2.66 3.65 -2.49
CA THR A 64 3.87 3.29 -3.26
C THR A 64 4.86 4.46 -3.30
N LEU A 65 4.39 5.68 -3.56
CA LEU A 65 5.24 6.88 -3.50
C LEU A 65 5.85 7.08 -2.11
N ALA A 66 5.04 6.95 -1.05
CA ALA A 66 5.53 7.04 0.32
C ALA A 66 6.61 5.99 0.61
N LEU A 67 6.41 4.75 0.14
CA LEU A 67 7.39 3.68 0.29
C LEU A 67 8.71 4.00 -0.45
N ILE A 68 8.64 4.53 -1.67
CA ILE A 68 9.83 4.96 -2.43
C ILE A 68 10.58 6.07 -1.68
N ILE A 69 9.87 7.06 -1.13
CA ILE A 69 10.48 8.14 -0.35
C ILE A 69 11.14 7.61 0.92
N VAL A 70 10.47 6.69 1.64
CA VAL A 70 11.04 6.06 2.84
C VAL A 70 12.30 5.28 2.50
N TRP A 71 12.31 4.55 1.38
CA TRP A 71 13.52 3.88 0.88
C TRP A 71 14.63 4.86 0.53
N LEU A 72 14.31 5.97 -0.15
CA LEU A 72 15.30 6.97 -0.51
C LEU A 72 15.95 7.61 0.73
N ILE A 73 15.15 7.94 1.76
CA ILE A 73 15.64 8.48 3.03
C ILE A 73 16.50 7.44 3.76
N LYS A 74 16.10 6.16 3.73
CA LYS A 74 16.83 5.07 4.38
C LYS A 74 18.19 4.84 3.74
N GLU A 75 18.27 4.91 2.41
CA GLU A 75 19.52 4.83 1.66
C GLU A 75 20.46 5.98 2.04
N TRP A 76 19.96 7.22 1.98
CA TRP A 76 20.74 8.42 2.34
C TRP A 76 21.21 8.48 3.79
N LYS A 77 20.52 7.80 4.71
CA LYS A 77 20.92 7.74 6.13
C LYS A 77 21.83 6.55 6.44
N SER A 78 21.94 5.59 5.53
CA SER A 78 22.82 4.43 5.67
C SER A 78 24.21 4.67 5.07
N GLU A 79 24.37 5.71 4.24
CA GLU A 79 25.66 6.37 3.95
C GLU A 79 26.03 7.39 5.04
#